data_AF-A0A6A3F8U4-F1
#
_entry.id   AF-A0A6A3F8U4-F1
#
_cell.length_a   1.000
_cell.length_b   1.000
_cell.length_c   1.000
_cell.angle_alpha   90.00
_cell.angle_beta   90.00
_cell.angle_gamma   90.00
#
_symmetry.space_group_name_H-M   'P 1'
#
loop_
_entity.id
_entity.type
_entity.pdbx_description
1 polymer ?
#
loop_
_entity_poly.entity_id
_entity_poly.type
_entity_poly.pdbx_seq_one_letter_code
_entity_poly.pdbx_strand_id
1 'polypeptide(L)'
;MLMFSSTTSEIAARYQCDGKEVPKVLWRVRYTGQSLKAGAKPSFNTKQQFKRAVELHLNWSNRIPTPFVSLFDTREHAVQWARRHFELGYDDVFLLKIDAAKLGPVFRVRYLVQDSDIHTLLPESMYNDEFLALRKISRRSIIRETFVSCSDQYSSEDSAGRTSEESNEDDDVFAG
;
A
#
# COMPACT_ATOMS: atom_id res chain seq x y z
N MET A 1 -21.10 12.70 6.89
CA MET A 1 -19.95 13.57 7.20
C MET A 1 -19.51 13.24 8.63
N LEU A 2 -18.27 12.83 8.86
CA LEU A 2 -17.80 12.46 10.20
C LEU A 2 -16.92 13.59 10.71
N MET A 3 -17.38 14.29 11.76
CA MET A 3 -16.61 15.36 12.38
C MET A 3 -15.54 14.75 13.29
N PHE A 4 -14.28 15.06 13.00
CA PHE A 4 -13.20 14.95 13.98
C PHE A 4 -13.35 16.09 15.00
N SER A 5 -12.66 16.01 16.15
CA SER A 5 -12.39 17.24 16.91
C SER A 5 -11.75 18.26 15.96
N SER A 6 -12.17 19.53 16.01
CA SER A 6 -11.63 20.61 15.15
C SER A 6 -10.10 20.57 15.15
N THR A 7 -9.52 20.41 16.35
CA THR A 7 -8.07 20.37 16.55
C THR A 7 -7.39 19.17 15.88
N THR A 8 -7.97 17.96 15.97
CA THR A 8 -7.39 16.78 15.30
C THR A 8 -7.42 16.95 13.78
N SER A 9 -8.50 17.52 13.25
CA SER A 9 -8.62 17.81 11.82
C SER A 9 -7.58 18.84 11.38
N GLU A 10 -7.40 19.91 12.16
CA GLU A 10 -6.43 20.97 11.90
C GLU A 10 -4.98 20.46 11.94
N ILE A 11 -4.64 19.61 12.90
CA ILE A 11 -3.29 19.02 12.98
C ILE A 11 -3.04 18.09 11.79
N ALA A 12 -4.00 17.21 11.45
CA ALA A 12 -3.86 16.30 10.31
C ALA A 12 -3.69 17.07 8.99
N ALA A 13 -4.50 18.11 8.77
CA ALA A 13 -4.47 18.89 7.53
C ALA A 13 -3.09 19.49 7.21
N ARG A 14 -2.26 19.77 8.22
CA ARG A 14 -0.90 20.31 8.03
C ARG A 14 0.09 19.35 7.38
N TYR A 15 -0.18 18.05 7.47
CA TYR A 15 0.71 17.01 6.93
C TYR A 15 0.08 16.24 5.76
N GLN A 16 -1.20 16.51 5.48
CA GLN A 16 -1.92 15.83 4.44
C GLN A 16 -1.30 16.16 3.08
N CYS A 17 -1.12 15.14 2.24
CA CYS A 17 -0.65 15.33 0.88
C CYS A 17 -1.62 16.19 0.07
N ASP A 18 -1.08 17.01 -0.83
CA ASP A 18 -1.89 17.58 -1.91
C ASP A 18 -2.36 16.44 -2.82
N GLY A 19 -3.57 16.54 -3.37
CA GLY A 19 -4.13 15.52 -4.26
C GLY A 19 -3.27 15.26 -5.51
N LYS A 20 -2.37 16.19 -5.87
CA LYS A 20 -1.38 16.02 -6.94
C LYS A 20 -0.23 15.08 -6.58
N GLU A 21 0.08 14.96 -5.30
CA GLU A 21 1.19 14.13 -4.78
C GLU A 21 0.74 12.69 -4.49
N VAL A 22 -0.57 12.46 -4.41
CA VAL A 22 -1.14 11.14 -4.17
C VAL A 22 -1.35 10.44 -5.51
N PRO A 23 -0.75 9.25 -5.72
CA PRO A 23 -1.04 8.41 -6.89
C PRO A 23 -2.53 8.14 -7.03
N LYS A 24 -3.04 8.09 -8.27
CA LYS A 24 -4.48 7.77 -8.52
C LYS A 24 -4.88 6.43 -7.92
N VAL A 25 -3.94 5.49 -7.88
CA VAL A 25 -4.13 4.14 -7.37
C VAL A 25 -3.10 3.88 -6.28
N LEU A 26 -3.57 3.33 -5.17
CA LEU A 26 -2.74 2.77 -4.11
C LEU A 26 -3.10 1.30 -3.88
N TRP A 27 -2.20 0.57 -3.23
CA TRP A 27 -2.35 -0.86 -2.97
C TRP A 27 -2.41 -1.15 -1.48
N ARG A 28 -3.33 -2.04 -1.07
CA ARG A 28 -3.44 -2.51 0.32
C ARG A 28 -3.36 -4.02 0.35
N VAL A 29 -2.49 -4.56 1.20
CA VAL A 29 -2.52 -5.99 1.57
C VAL A 29 -3.58 -6.20 2.64
N ARG A 30 -4.41 -7.23 2.48
CA ARG A 30 -5.43 -7.67 3.44
C ARG A 30 -5.30 -9.17 3.65
N TYR A 31 -5.53 -9.65 4.87
CA TYR A 31 -5.61 -11.07 5.22
C TYR A 31 -6.71 -11.27 6.27
N THR A 32 -7.09 -12.50 6.60
CA THR A 32 -8.19 -12.77 7.55
C THR A 32 -7.90 -12.11 8.90
N GLY A 33 -8.95 -11.52 9.48
CA GLY A 33 -8.87 -10.73 10.71
C GLY A 33 -8.39 -9.29 10.52
N GLN A 34 -7.87 -8.93 9.34
CA GLN A 34 -7.42 -7.55 9.09
C GLN A 34 -8.57 -6.62 8.66
N SER A 35 -8.74 -5.54 9.41
CA SER A 35 -9.77 -4.54 9.22
C SER A 35 -9.35 -3.45 8.22
N LEU A 36 -10.28 -2.97 7.39
CA LEU A 36 -10.13 -1.74 6.59
C LEU A 36 -10.21 -0.46 7.44
N LYS A 37 -10.49 -0.58 8.74
CA LYS A 37 -10.49 0.51 9.71
C LYS A 37 -9.23 0.40 10.56
N ALA A 38 -8.61 1.53 10.83
CA ALA A 38 -7.54 1.67 11.79
C ALA A 38 -7.96 1.16 13.17
N GLY A 39 -7.00 0.63 13.93
CA GLY A 39 -7.24 0.06 15.25
C GLY A 39 -7.58 1.10 16.32
N ALA A 40 -7.27 2.38 16.08
CA ALA A 40 -7.63 3.48 16.96
C ALA A 40 -8.39 4.61 16.23
N LYS A 41 -9.17 5.38 16.99
CA LYS A 41 -9.71 6.64 16.49
C LYS A 41 -8.62 7.72 16.54
N PRO A 42 -8.58 8.65 15.56
CA PRO A 42 -7.69 9.81 15.65
C PRO A 42 -8.03 10.67 16.89
N SER A 43 -7.04 10.94 17.73
CA SER A 43 -7.20 11.69 18.99
C SER A 43 -6.03 12.62 19.31
N PHE A 44 -5.15 12.89 18.34
CA PHE A 44 -4.05 13.84 18.51
C PHE A 44 -4.57 15.28 18.44
N ASN A 45 -4.14 16.11 19.40
CA ASN A 45 -4.46 17.53 19.51
C ASN A 45 -3.21 18.42 19.34
N THR A 46 -2.01 17.82 19.29
CA THR A 46 -0.75 18.53 19.10
C THR A 46 0.09 17.90 17.99
N LYS A 47 1.04 18.67 17.44
CA LYS A 47 2.04 18.19 16.47
C LYS A 47 2.80 16.98 17.02
N GLN A 48 3.23 17.04 18.28
CA GLN A 48 4.00 15.97 18.93
C GLN A 48 3.17 14.69 19.06
N GLN A 49 1.88 14.79 19.39
CA GLN A 49 0.99 13.63 19.46
C GLN A 49 0.76 13.00 18.08
N PHE A 50 0.63 13.80 17.03
CA PHE A 50 0.56 13.30 15.65
C PHE A 50 1.84 12.57 15.26
N LYS A 51 3.01 13.19 15.43
CA LYS A 51 4.31 12.57 15.16
C LYS A 51 4.44 11.24 15.89
N ARG A 52 4.15 11.23 17.20
CA ARG A 52 4.22 10.01 18.01
C ARG A 52 3.30 8.91 17.50
N ALA A 53 2.10 9.25 17.04
CA ALA A 53 1.19 8.29 16.46
C ALA A 53 1.73 7.69 15.15
N VAL A 54 2.44 8.48 14.33
CA VAL A 54 3.12 7.99 13.13
C VAL A 54 4.30 7.09 13.50
N GLU A 55 5.18 7.51 14.41
CA GLU A 55 6.31 6.70 14.87
C GLU A 55 5.87 5.35 15.43
N LEU A 56 4.80 5.34 16.23
CA LEU A 56 4.19 4.10 16.72
C LEU A 56 3.62 3.23 15.59
N HIS A 57 3.14 3.84 14.50
CA HIS A 57 2.64 3.10 13.34
C HIS A 57 3.80 2.49 12.54
N LEU A 58 4.90 3.22 12.40
CA LEU A 58 6.10 2.77 11.69
C LEU A 58 6.97 1.81 12.51
N ASN A 59 6.71 1.65 13.81
CA ASN A 59 7.31 0.59 14.60
C ASN A 59 6.51 -0.70 14.44
N TRP A 60 6.97 -1.63 13.60
CA TRP A 60 6.22 -2.88 13.34
C TRP A 60 6.14 -3.84 14.52
N SER A 61 6.99 -3.66 15.54
CA SER A 61 6.89 -4.40 16.81
C SER A 61 5.84 -3.78 17.75
N ASN A 62 5.30 -2.61 17.42
CA ASN A 62 4.29 -1.95 18.23
C ASN A 62 2.96 -2.72 18.21
N ARG A 63 2.45 -3.00 19.40
CA ARG A 63 1.13 -3.63 19.60
C ARG A 63 0.03 -2.61 19.92
N ILE A 64 0.38 -1.33 20.11
CA ILE A 64 -0.57 -0.27 20.40
C ILE A 64 -1.33 0.08 19.12
N PRO A 65 -2.68 0.01 19.12
CA PRO A 65 -3.49 0.41 17.97
C PRO A 65 -3.25 1.87 17.59
N THR A 66 -3.08 2.13 16.30
CA THR A 66 -2.82 3.46 15.74
C THR A 66 -3.95 3.90 14.83
N PRO A 67 -4.10 5.22 14.55
CA PRO A 67 -5.22 5.75 13.79
C PRO A 67 -5.03 5.71 12.27
N PHE A 68 -4.06 4.94 11.76
CA PHE A 68 -3.70 4.89 10.35
C PHE A 68 -3.91 3.49 9.75
N VAL A 69 -4.03 3.44 8.43
CA VAL A 69 -4.02 2.23 7.61
C VAL A 69 -2.98 2.40 6.51
N SER A 70 -1.97 1.54 6.46
CA SER A 70 -0.93 1.58 5.43
C SER A 70 -1.45 1.25 4.04
N LEU A 71 -0.91 1.93 3.05
CA LEU A 71 -1.13 1.77 1.61
C LEU A 71 0.23 1.87 0.93
N PHE A 72 0.37 1.30 -0.25
CA PHE A 72 1.61 1.32 -1.03
C PHE A 72 1.36 1.92 -2.41
N ASP A 73 2.31 2.72 -2.90
CA ASP A 73 2.28 3.26 -4.27
C ASP A 73 2.38 2.14 -5.29
N THR A 74 3.33 1.23 -5.07
CA THR A 74 3.68 0.19 -6.03
C THR A 74 2.97 -1.12 -5.73
N ARG A 75 2.57 -1.82 -6.79
CA ARG A 75 1.99 -3.16 -6.66
C ARG A 75 3.04 -4.13 -6.15
N GLU A 76 4.27 -3.99 -6.64
CA GLU A 76 5.41 -4.84 -6.40
C GLU A 76 5.74 -4.87 -4.90
N HIS A 77 5.79 -3.72 -4.25
CA HIS A 77 6.04 -3.67 -2.81
C HIS A 77 4.88 -4.26 -2.01
N ALA A 78 3.64 -3.98 -2.39
CA ALA A 78 2.48 -4.60 -1.75
C ALA A 78 2.48 -6.15 -1.91
N VAL A 79 2.94 -6.68 -3.04
CA VAL A 79 3.12 -8.12 -3.24
C VAL A 79 4.24 -8.68 -2.36
N GLN A 80 5.38 -7.99 -2.23
CA GLN A 80 6.43 -8.39 -1.28
C GLN A 80 5.90 -8.44 0.15
N TRP A 81 5.05 -7.49 0.52
CA TRP A 81 4.34 -7.50 1.80
C TRP A 81 3.39 -8.67 1.96
N ALA A 82 2.62 -9.00 0.92
CA ALA A 82 1.76 -10.16 0.92
C ALA A 82 2.56 -11.46 1.13
N ARG A 83 3.72 -11.58 0.47
CA ARG A 83 4.64 -12.73 0.63
C ARG A 83 5.14 -12.91 2.06
N ARG A 84 5.55 -11.83 2.72
CA ARG A 84 5.94 -11.89 4.15
C ARG A 84 4.81 -12.40 5.05
N HIS A 85 3.55 -12.15 4.70
CA HIS A 85 2.43 -12.67 5.49
C HIS A 85 2.20 -14.17 5.25
N PHE A 86 2.46 -14.69 4.05
CA PHE A 86 2.49 -16.14 3.82
C PHE A 86 3.58 -16.82 4.66
N GLU A 87 4.78 -16.23 4.76
CA GLU A 87 5.88 -16.72 5.60
C GLU A 87 5.51 -16.77 7.09
N LEU A 88 4.56 -15.93 7.52
CA LEU A 88 4.00 -15.91 8.87
C LEU A 88 2.83 -16.89 9.08
N GLY A 89 2.46 -17.66 8.04
CA GLY A 89 1.42 -18.68 8.10
C GLY A 89 0.01 -18.22 7.74
N TYR A 90 -0.17 -17.00 7.21
CA TYR A 90 -1.46 -16.60 6.64
C TYR A 90 -1.65 -17.25 5.27
N ASP A 91 -2.80 -17.90 5.05
CA ASP A 91 -3.15 -18.58 3.80
C ASP A 91 -4.09 -17.75 2.90
N ASP A 92 -4.73 -16.71 3.44
CA ASP A 92 -5.74 -15.92 2.77
C ASP A 92 -5.33 -14.47 2.52
N VAL A 93 -4.24 -14.26 1.77
CA VAL A 93 -3.74 -12.92 1.49
C VAL A 93 -4.33 -12.35 0.20
N PHE A 94 -4.91 -11.16 0.30
CA PHE A 94 -5.53 -10.40 -0.78
C PHE A 94 -4.80 -9.08 -1.01
N LEU A 95 -4.73 -8.70 -2.29
CA LEU A 95 -4.26 -7.41 -2.73
C LEU A 95 -5.44 -6.56 -3.20
N LEU A 96 -5.63 -5.42 -2.56
CA LEU A 96 -6.68 -4.47 -2.89
C LEU A 96 -6.10 -3.32 -3.71
N LYS A 97 -6.69 -3.08 -4.88
CA LYS A 97 -6.45 -1.89 -5.69
C LYS A 97 -7.40 -0.78 -5.23
N ILE A 98 -6.86 0.34 -4.76
CA ILE A 98 -7.59 1.42 -4.10
C ILE A 98 -7.57 2.68 -4.95
N ASP A 99 -8.75 3.26 -5.17
CA ASP A 99 -8.96 4.60 -5.73
C ASP A 99 -8.63 5.65 -4.67
N ALA A 100 -7.49 6.32 -4.81
CA ALA A 100 -7.02 7.26 -3.81
C ALA A 100 -7.91 8.51 -3.70
N ALA A 101 -8.60 8.90 -4.78
CA ALA A 101 -9.49 10.06 -4.78
C ALA A 101 -10.72 9.87 -3.87
N LYS A 102 -11.01 8.62 -3.47
CA LYS A 102 -12.12 8.27 -2.57
C LYS A 102 -11.69 8.04 -1.13
N LEU A 103 -10.41 8.29 -0.81
CA LEU A 103 -9.89 8.21 0.56
C LEU A 103 -10.17 9.50 1.34
N GLY A 104 -10.05 9.40 2.66
CA GLY A 104 -9.99 10.57 3.54
C GLY A 104 -8.59 11.21 3.50
N PRO A 105 -8.16 11.86 4.58
CA PRO A 105 -6.78 12.35 4.69
C PRO A 105 -5.76 11.23 4.47
N VAL A 106 -4.78 11.51 3.61
CA VAL A 106 -3.67 10.61 3.27
C VAL A 106 -2.35 11.34 3.50
N PHE A 107 -1.36 10.61 4.01
CA PHE A 107 -0.02 11.13 4.30
C PHE A 107 1.04 10.24 3.65
N ARG A 108 2.02 10.84 2.97
CA ARG A 108 3.16 10.10 2.42
C ARG A 108 4.22 9.92 3.49
N VAL A 109 4.59 8.67 3.81
CA VAL A 109 5.50 8.38 4.92
C VAL A 109 6.88 8.99 4.68
N ARG A 110 7.38 8.96 3.45
CA ARG A 110 8.65 9.59 3.08
C ARG A 110 8.74 11.06 3.55
N TYR A 111 7.72 11.86 3.26
CA TYR A 111 7.70 13.29 3.63
C TYR A 111 7.57 13.48 5.14
N LEU A 112 6.81 12.60 5.80
CA LEU A 112 6.71 12.60 7.25
C LEU A 112 8.06 12.34 7.92
N VAL A 113 8.82 11.36 7.43
CA VAL A 113 10.13 11.01 7.99
C VAL A 113 11.18 12.08 7.67
N GLN A 114 11.19 12.60 6.43
CA GLN A 114 12.20 13.57 5.98
C GLN A 114 11.96 15.00 6.52
N ASP A 115 10.71 15.46 6.55
CA ASP A 115 10.40 16.88 6.81
C ASP A 115 9.84 17.15 8.21
N SER A 116 9.45 16.10 8.95
CA SER A 116 8.69 16.25 10.20
C SER A 116 9.37 15.67 11.45
N ASP A 117 10.70 15.49 11.45
CA ASP A 117 11.47 14.87 12.56
C ASP A 117 10.80 13.60 13.11
N ILE A 118 10.23 12.76 12.24
CA ILE A 118 9.65 11.48 12.65
C ILE A 118 10.76 10.45 12.60
N HIS A 119 11.00 9.78 13.72
CA HIS A 119 12.03 8.77 13.81
C HIS A 119 11.44 7.37 13.57
N THR A 120 12.09 6.62 12.68
CA THR A 120 11.79 5.20 12.45
C THR A 120 13.07 4.39 12.36
N LEU A 121 13.01 3.14 12.81
CA LEU A 121 14.09 2.16 12.65
C LEU A 121 13.95 1.36 11.35
N LEU A 122 12.86 1.60 10.59
CA LEU A 122 12.68 0.96 9.29
C LEU A 122 13.70 1.52 8.29
N PRO A 123 14.34 0.68 7.47
CA PRO A 123 15.08 1.15 6.30
C PRO A 123 14.14 1.85 5.31
N GLU A 124 14.68 2.83 4.60
CA GLU A 124 13.94 3.66 3.64
C GLU A 124 13.18 2.84 2.60
N SER A 125 13.78 1.76 2.11
CA SER A 125 13.14 0.84 1.15
C SER A 125 11.82 0.25 1.64
N MET A 126 11.57 0.20 2.95
CA MET A 126 10.36 -0.38 3.53
C MET A 126 9.24 0.63 3.76
N TYR A 127 9.50 1.94 3.66
CA TYR A 127 8.47 2.99 3.88
C TYR A 127 8.40 4.06 2.78
N ASN A 128 9.35 4.13 1.86
CA ASN A 128 9.48 5.24 0.90
C ASN A 128 8.26 5.44 -0.01
N ASP A 129 7.56 4.36 -0.35
CA ASP A 129 6.33 4.35 -1.13
C ASP A 129 5.08 4.06 -0.26
N GLU A 130 5.23 4.07 1.06
CA GLU A 130 4.13 3.89 1.99
C GLU A 130 3.34 5.18 2.14
N PHE A 131 2.02 5.04 2.12
CA PHE A 131 1.04 6.07 2.41
C PHE A 131 0.17 5.65 3.59
N LEU A 132 -0.21 6.60 4.43
CA LEU A 132 -1.06 6.38 5.59
C LEU A 132 -2.44 6.99 5.33
N ALA A 133 -3.48 6.16 5.24
CA ALA A 133 -4.85 6.65 5.26
C ALA A 133 -5.32 6.84 6.70
N LEU A 134 -5.87 8.01 7.02
CA LEU A 134 -6.41 8.27 8.34
C LEU A 134 -7.72 7.49 8.55
N ARG A 135 -7.82 6.79 9.68
CA ARG A 135 -9.01 6.15 10.24
C ARG A 135 -9.54 4.93 9.48
N LYS A 136 -9.76 4.99 8.16
CA LYS A 136 -10.29 3.85 7.39
C LYS A 136 -10.13 4.01 5.88
N ILE A 137 -10.06 2.87 5.19
CA ILE A 137 -10.33 2.72 3.77
C ILE A 137 -11.83 2.46 3.59
N SER A 138 -12.48 3.24 2.74
CA SER A 138 -13.90 3.07 2.44
C SER A 138 -14.10 1.90 1.47
N ARG A 139 -15.13 1.07 1.62
CA ARG A 139 -15.41 0.02 0.61
C ARG A 139 -15.60 0.61 -0.79
N ARG A 140 -16.12 1.84 -0.89
CA ARG A 140 -16.30 2.55 -2.17
C ARG A 140 -14.99 2.93 -2.86
N SER A 141 -13.87 2.97 -2.13
CA SER A 141 -12.55 3.22 -2.71
C SER A 141 -11.89 1.95 -3.24
N ILE A 142 -12.46 0.76 -3.02
CA ILE A 142 -11.87 -0.48 -3.55
C ILE A 142 -12.30 -0.62 -5.02
N ILE A 143 -11.33 -0.63 -5.92
CA ILE A 143 -11.52 -0.85 -7.35
C ILE A 143 -11.58 -2.35 -7.64
N ARG A 144 -10.62 -3.11 -7.07
CA ARG A 144 -10.47 -4.55 -7.29
C ARG A 144 -9.86 -5.21 -6.06
N GLU A 145 -10.28 -6.44 -5.78
CA GLU A 145 -9.68 -7.34 -4.81
C GLU A 145 -9.15 -8.56 -5.58
N THR A 146 -7.89 -8.92 -5.35
CA THR A 146 -7.22 -10.04 -6.04
C THR A 146 -6.61 -10.94 -4.98
N PHE A 147 -6.92 -12.23 -5.02
CA PHE A 147 -6.25 -13.22 -4.20
C PHE A 147 -4.79 -13.34 -4.66
N VAL A 148 -3.84 -13.34 -3.72
CA VAL A 148 -2.43 -13.53 -4.03
C VAL A 148 -2.13 -15.01 -3.84
N SER A 149 -1.67 -15.71 -4.87
CA SER A 149 -1.21 -17.08 -4.70
C SER A 149 0.28 -17.09 -4.37
N CYS A 150 0.72 -18.06 -3.56
CA CYS A 150 2.15 -18.27 -3.27
C CYS A 150 2.98 -18.52 -4.55
N SER A 151 2.31 -18.97 -5.64
CA SER A 151 2.90 -19.29 -6.94
C SER A 151 3.00 -18.14 -7.93
N ASP A 152 2.51 -16.93 -7.62
CA ASP A 152 2.57 -15.78 -8.54
C ASP A 152 4.01 -15.26 -8.69
N GLN A 153 4.83 -16.00 -9.43
CA GLN A 153 6.05 -15.53 -10.06
C GLN A 153 5.65 -14.78 -11.33
N TYR A 154 5.96 -13.48 -11.37
CA TYR A 154 6.22 -12.76 -12.62
C TYR A 154 5.18 -12.93 -13.75
N SER A 155 3.88 -12.81 -13.47
CA SER A 155 2.93 -12.54 -14.56
C SER A 155 2.96 -11.05 -14.87
N SER A 156 3.94 -10.65 -15.71
CA SER A 156 3.89 -9.40 -16.44
C SER A 156 2.75 -9.52 -17.46
N GLU A 157 1.60 -8.95 -17.14
CA GLU A 157 0.53 -8.74 -18.11
C GLU A 157 0.95 -7.61 -19.08
N ASP A 158 1.97 -7.89 -19.90
CA ASP A 158 2.23 -7.13 -21.12
C ASP A 158 3.00 -8.02 -22.11
N SER A 159 2.26 -8.77 -22.91
CA SER A 159 2.76 -9.20 -24.23
C SER A 159 1.58 -9.21 -25.20
N ALA A 160 1.43 -8.05 -25.84
CA ALA A 160 0.73 -7.89 -27.09
C ALA A 160 1.20 -8.94 -28.11
N GLY A 161 0.25 -9.45 -28.89
CA GLY A 161 0.47 -10.56 -29.81
C GLY A 161 1.51 -10.30 -30.91
N ARG A 162 2.02 -11.40 -31.45
CA ARG A 162 2.57 -11.56 -32.80
C ARG A 162 2.64 -13.07 -33.08
N THR A 163 1.68 -13.55 -33.87
CA THR A 163 1.84 -13.98 -35.28
C THR A 163 2.49 -15.36 -35.40
N SER A 164 1.64 -16.32 -35.77
CA SER A 164 1.96 -17.61 -36.36
C SER A 164 2.71 -17.42 -37.67
N GLU A 165 3.94 -17.92 -37.75
CA GLU A 165 4.63 -18.19 -39.01
C GLU A 165 5.08 -19.64 -39.00
N GLU A 166 4.51 -20.41 -39.94
CA GLU A 166 4.87 -21.77 -40.28
C GLU A 166 6.26 -21.79 -40.91
N SER A 167 7.15 -22.64 -40.42
CA SER A 167 8.44 -22.94 -41.07
C SER A 167 8.33 -24.29 -41.77
N ASN A 168 8.13 -24.26 -43.09
CA ASN A 168 8.48 -25.35 -43.99
C ASN A 168 9.99 -25.28 -44.22
N GLU A 169 10.70 -26.36 -43.93
CA GLU A 169 12.09 -26.54 -44.38
C GLU A 169 12.15 -27.85 -45.17
N ASP A 170 12.06 -27.69 -46.50
CA ASP A 170 12.68 -28.59 -47.47
C ASP A 170 14.20 -28.35 -47.41
N ASP A 171 14.99 -29.41 -47.24
CA ASP A 171 16.41 -29.40 -47.62
C ASP A 171 16.79 -30.76 -48.22
N ASP A 172 16.71 -30.80 -49.54
CA ASP A 172 17.51 -31.62 -50.45
C ASP A 172 18.99 -31.21 -50.36
N VAL A 173 19.93 -32.12 -50.74
CA VAL A 173 21.40 -31.98 -51.02
C VAL A 173 22.23 -32.91 -50.11
N PHE A 174 23.14 -33.80 -50.55
CA PHE A 174 23.82 -34.05 -51.83
C PHE A 174 24.42 -35.47 -51.87
N ALA A 175 24.82 -35.84 -53.09
CA ALA A 175 25.42 -37.09 -53.54
C ALA A 175 26.69 -37.57 -52.82
N GLY A 176 26.82 -38.89 -52.77
CA GLY A 176 28.06 -39.67 -52.68
C GLY A 176 27.93 -40.89 -53.59
#